data_AF-A0A0H5NCY3-F1
#
_entry.id   AF-A0A0H5NCY3-F1
#
_cell.length_a   1.000
_cell.length_b   1.000
_cell.length_c   1.000
_cell.angle_alpha   90.00
_cell.angle_beta   90.00
_cell.angle_gamma   90.00
#
_symmetry.space_group_name_H-M   'P 1'
#
loop_
_entity.id
_entity.type
_entity.pdbx_description
1 polymer ?
#
loop_
_entity_poly.entity_id
_entity_poly.type
_entity_poly.pdbx_seq_one_letter_code
_entity_poly.pdbx_strand_id
1 'polypeptide(L)'
;MVIRQLKSGERVPDGEPARYPHQRGYIRLRWRIGTNQYVEVYEHRVVDGVVTDAEEVHHVNGVKDDNRPENLQPMTKHEHAKHHGEHATRSYGPYRSREAMEKAERAAARRAARAAVSREMRELYEAGMSTVEIGKRYGIDASGVSRRLRQVGTRMRPRNNSSRSDPSQSTRQAVHARSHMRCERCGSSLVWDHGEIHHRRHRSQGVDNSLSNLLHLCGSCHGWVEANPGAAHMLGFWLRHGEQSAATPVWLWGRWVQLDDNGHIHEVEAA
;
A
#
# COMPACT_ATOMS: atom_id res chain seq x y z
N MET A 1 -8.39 17.14 67.86
CA MET A 1 -8.55 18.42 67.13
C MET A 1 -9.62 18.23 66.08
N VAL A 2 -10.69 19.01 66.10
CA VAL A 2 -11.81 18.91 65.15
C VAL A 2 -11.77 20.14 64.24
N ILE A 3 -11.74 19.92 62.93
CA ILE A 3 -11.70 20.98 61.92
C ILE A 3 -12.92 20.84 61.01
N ARG A 4 -13.72 21.91 60.91
CA ARG A 4 -14.92 21.97 60.06
C ARG A 4 -14.71 22.95 58.91
N GLN A 5 -15.17 22.63 57.71
CA GLN A 5 -15.22 23.61 56.62
C GLN A 5 -16.39 24.58 56.83
N LEU A 6 -16.14 25.88 56.64
CA LEU A 6 -17.23 26.85 56.50
C LEU A 6 -18.01 26.54 55.21
N LYS A 7 -19.33 26.57 55.29
CA LYS A 7 -20.20 26.36 54.13
C LYS A 7 -20.47 27.68 53.41
N SER A 8 -20.92 27.56 52.17
CA SER A 8 -21.50 28.66 51.38
C SER A 8 -22.49 29.48 52.23
N GLY A 9 -22.34 30.80 52.21
CA GLY A 9 -23.18 31.75 52.94
C GLY A 9 -22.86 31.90 54.43
N GLU A 10 -21.96 31.08 55.00
CA GLU A 10 -21.51 31.28 56.39
C GLU A 10 -20.61 32.51 56.50
N ARG A 11 -20.81 33.32 57.54
CA ARG A 11 -19.91 34.42 57.91
C ARG A 11 -18.64 33.84 58.55
N VAL A 12 -17.48 34.39 58.19
CA VAL A 12 -16.22 33.99 58.85
C VAL A 12 -16.23 34.44 60.31
N PRO A 13 -15.62 33.69 61.24
CA PRO A 13 -15.54 34.09 62.64
C PRO A 13 -14.78 35.40 62.84
N ASP A 14 -15.14 36.12 63.90
CA ASP A 14 -14.37 37.29 64.34
C ASP A 14 -12.98 36.85 64.84
N GLY A 15 -11.98 37.71 64.61
CA GLY A 15 -10.59 37.47 64.99
C GLY A 15 -9.68 37.05 63.83
N GLU A 16 -8.38 37.12 64.07
CA GLU A 16 -7.36 36.88 63.04
C GLU A 16 -7.20 35.37 62.76
N PRO A 17 -7.36 34.91 61.51
CA PRO A 17 -7.12 33.53 61.15
C PRO A 17 -5.62 33.21 61.07
N ALA A 18 -5.29 31.93 61.28
CA ALA A 18 -4.06 31.38 60.76
C ALA A 18 -4.16 31.25 59.23
N ARG A 19 -3.24 31.90 58.51
CA ARG A 19 -3.14 31.90 57.04
C ARG A 19 -1.99 31.00 56.59
N TYR A 20 -2.25 30.01 55.74
CA TYR A 20 -1.22 29.04 55.31
C TYR A 20 -1.46 28.49 53.89
N PRO A 21 -0.40 28.11 53.16
CA PRO A 21 -0.51 27.55 51.82
C PRO A 21 -1.00 26.09 51.85
N HIS A 22 -1.77 25.71 50.83
CA HIS A 22 -2.24 24.37 50.56
C HIS A 22 -1.40 23.71 49.46
N GLN A 23 -1.35 22.37 49.44
CA GLN A 23 -0.55 21.57 48.49
C GLN A 23 -0.85 21.85 47.01
N ARG A 24 -2.03 22.42 46.69
CA ARG A 24 -2.44 22.78 45.32
C ARG A 24 -2.17 24.24 44.94
N GLY A 25 -1.49 24.99 45.80
CA GLY A 25 -1.11 26.41 45.61
C GLY A 25 -2.12 27.44 46.14
N TYR A 26 -3.25 27.02 46.71
CA TYR A 26 -4.24 27.92 47.29
C TYR A 26 -3.90 28.31 48.72
N ILE A 27 -4.39 29.46 49.18
CA ILE A 27 -4.29 29.87 50.60
C ILE A 27 -5.54 29.42 51.38
N ARG A 28 -5.32 28.94 52.61
CA ARG A 28 -6.39 28.61 53.56
C ARG A 28 -6.32 29.51 54.78
N LEU A 29 -7.50 29.85 55.27
CA LEU A 29 -7.71 30.58 56.52
C LEU A 29 -8.30 29.63 57.55
N ARG A 30 -7.78 29.64 58.78
CA ARG A 30 -8.27 28.80 59.88
C ARG A 30 -8.45 29.62 61.16
N TRP A 31 -9.64 29.54 61.73
CA TRP A 31 -9.99 30.17 63.00
C TRP A 31 -10.16 29.11 64.08
N ARG A 32 -9.78 29.45 65.31
CA ARG A 32 -10.09 28.66 66.50
C ARG A 32 -11.41 29.18 67.08
N ILE A 33 -12.41 28.31 67.18
CA ILE A 33 -13.76 28.67 67.67
C ILE A 33 -14.08 28.07 69.04
N GLY A 34 -13.16 27.29 69.62
CA GLY A 34 -13.32 26.70 70.94
C GLY A 34 -12.09 25.89 71.38
N THR A 35 -12.26 25.10 72.43
CA THR A 35 -11.21 24.17 72.89
C THR A 35 -11.05 23.04 71.87
N ASN A 36 -9.91 23.03 71.16
CA ASN A 36 -9.59 22.06 70.10
C ASN A 36 -10.59 22.01 68.92
N GLN A 37 -11.36 23.08 68.71
CA GLN A 37 -12.32 23.23 67.61
C GLN A 37 -11.91 24.38 66.68
N TYR A 38 -11.86 24.09 65.38
CA TYR A 38 -11.45 25.03 64.35
C TYR A 38 -12.41 25.01 63.17
N VAL A 39 -12.51 26.15 62.50
CA VAL A 39 -13.15 26.25 61.19
C VAL A 39 -12.14 26.75 60.16
N GLU A 40 -12.30 26.34 58.91
CA GLU A 40 -11.42 26.78 57.83
C GLU A 40 -12.16 26.93 56.51
N VAL A 41 -11.56 27.73 55.62
CA VAL A 41 -12.06 27.99 54.26
C VAL A 41 -10.88 28.37 53.35
N TYR A 42 -11.05 28.24 52.04
CA TYR A 42 -10.11 28.82 51.09
C TYR A 42 -10.28 30.34 51.05
N GLU A 43 -9.16 31.07 51.08
CA GLU A 43 -9.17 32.55 51.11
C GLU A 43 -9.90 33.13 49.90
N HIS A 44 -9.70 32.58 48.69
CA HIS A 44 -10.40 33.02 47.47
C HIS A 44 -11.93 32.83 47.50
N ARG A 45 -12.48 32.11 48.49
CA ARG A 45 -13.94 31.96 48.66
C ARG A 45 -14.54 32.96 49.63
N VAL A 46 -13.73 33.76 50.31
CA VAL A 46 -14.21 34.75 51.27
C VAL A 46 -14.29 36.10 50.57
N VAL A 47 -15.50 36.64 50.48
CA VAL A 47 -15.78 37.98 49.94
C VAL A 47 -16.51 38.75 51.03
N ASP A 48 -15.98 39.90 51.43
CA ASP A 48 -16.55 40.77 52.48
C ASP A 48 -16.89 40.03 53.78
N GLY A 49 -16.05 39.06 54.17
CA GLY A 49 -16.21 38.28 55.41
C GLY A 49 -17.29 37.19 55.34
N VAL A 50 -17.82 36.89 54.15
CA VAL A 50 -18.79 35.81 53.92
C VAL A 50 -18.23 34.81 52.90
N VAL A 51 -18.51 33.53 53.11
CA VAL A 51 -18.16 32.50 52.12
C VAL A 51 -19.12 32.59 50.94
N THR A 52 -18.59 32.83 49.74
CA THR A 52 -19.37 32.94 48.51
C THR A 52 -20.20 31.68 48.23
N ASP A 53 -21.39 31.90 47.66
CA ASP A 53 -22.33 30.86 47.23
C ASP A 53 -22.04 30.25 45.87
N ALA A 54 -21.23 30.93 45.07
CA ALA A 54 -20.65 30.41 43.84
C ALA A 54 -20.07 29.00 44.00
N GLU A 55 -20.32 28.16 42.98
CA GLU A 55 -19.84 26.78 42.93
C GLU A 55 -18.31 26.72 42.86
N GLU A 56 -17.71 27.61 42.06
CA GLU A 56 -16.26 27.75 41.88
C GLU A 56 -15.88 29.24 41.84
N VAL A 57 -14.64 29.55 42.25
CA VAL A 57 -14.05 30.89 42.08
C VAL A 57 -12.76 30.75 41.28
N HIS A 58 -12.71 31.44 40.14
CA HIS A 58 -11.60 31.40 39.21
C HIS A 58 -10.62 32.54 39.45
N HIS A 59 -9.33 32.25 39.43
CA HIS A 59 -8.26 33.26 39.42
C HIS A 59 -8.00 33.71 37.99
N VAL A 60 -8.41 34.91 37.63
CA VAL A 60 -8.34 35.44 36.25
C VAL A 60 -6.92 35.43 35.70
N ASN A 61 -5.92 35.73 36.52
CA ASN A 61 -4.51 35.69 36.14
C ASN A 61 -3.83 34.31 36.31
N GLY A 62 -4.56 33.29 36.82
CA GLY A 62 -4.05 31.95 37.10
C GLY A 62 -3.14 31.81 38.33
N VAL A 63 -2.89 32.90 39.07
CA VAL A 63 -2.06 32.94 40.28
C VAL A 63 -2.93 32.67 41.51
N LYS A 64 -2.76 31.50 42.14
CA LYS A 64 -3.70 30.93 43.13
C LYS A 64 -3.64 31.54 44.53
N ASP A 65 -2.62 32.33 44.82
CA ASP A 65 -2.42 33.08 46.06
C ASP A 65 -2.72 34.58 45.91
N ASP A 66 -3.02 35.05 44.71
CA ASP A 66 -3.50 36.40 44.43
C ASP A 66 -5.02 36.47 44.60
N ASN A 67 -5.48 36.68 45.84
CA ASN A 67 -6.89 36.69 46.21
C ASN A 67 -7.51 38.09 46.22
N ARG A 68 -6.91 39.05 45.49
CA ARG A 68 -7.51 40.38 45.33
C ARG A 68 -8.86 40.26 44.60
N PRO A 69 -9.91 41.00 45.01
CA PRO A 69 -11.24 40.85 44.43
C PRO A 69 -11.27 41.00 42.90
N GLU A 70 -10.44 41.89 42.35
CA GLU A 70 -10.33 42.07 40.90
C GLU A 70 -9.74 40.86 40.15
N ASN A 71 -9.08 39.94 40.86
CA ASN A 71 -8.51 38.71 40.29
C ASN A 71 -9.42 37.49 40.50
N LEU A 72 -10.54 37.64 41.20
CA LEU A 72 -11.45 36.54 41.53
C LEU A 72 -12.74 36.66 40.75
N GLN A 73 -13.07 35.60 39.99
CA GLN A 73 -14.31 35.52 39.22
C GLN A 73 -15.15 34.34 39.70
N PRO A 74 -16.28 34.58 40.39
CA PRO A 74 -17.26 33.54 40.69
C PRO A 74 -17.85 32.95 39.41
N MET A 75 -17.90 31.63 39.29
CA MET A 75 -18.44 30.93 38.12
C MET A 75 -19.15 29.64 38.54
N THR A 76 -20.03 29.14 37.67
CA THR A 76 -20.54 27.77 37.79
C THR A 76 -19.45 26.75 37.46
N LYS A 77 -19.61 25.51 37.92
CA LYS A 77 -18.72 24.41 37.58
C LYS A 77 -18.63 24.18 36.06
N HIS A 78 -19.74 24.39 35.34
CA HIS A 78 -19.79 24.25 33.89
C HIS A 78 -18.99 25.34 33.19
N GLU A 79 -19.17 26.61 33.58
CA GLU A 79 -18.45 27.74 33.00
C GLU A 79 -16.95 27.66 33.30
N HIS A 80 -16.57 27.28 34.52
CA HIS A 80 -15.18 27.07 34.88
C HIS A 80 -14.53 25.95 34.05
N ALA A 81 -15.22 24.82 33.84
CA ALA A 81 -14.72 23.73 32.99
C ALA A 81 -14.60 24.15 31.51
N LYS A 82 -15.54 24.94 31.00
CA LYS A 82 -15.51 25.50 29.65
C LYS A 82 -14.34 26.46 29.47
N HIS A 83 -14.10 27.34 30.45
CA HIS A 83 -12.97 28.29 30.43
C HIS A 83 -11.62 27.57 30.35
N HIS A 84 -11.43 26.50 31.14
CA HIS A 84 -10.25 25.63 31.02
C HIS A 84 -10.22 24.86 29.70
N GLY A 85 -11.36 24.52 29.11
CA GLY A 85 -11.46 23.83 27.82
C GLY A 85 -11.10 24.70 26.61
N GLU A 86 -11.45 25.99 26.64
CA GLU A 86 -11.18 26.96 25.57
C GLU A 86 -9.72 27.41 25.55
N HIS A 87 -9.07 27.49 26.72
CA HIS A 87 -7.68 27.92 26.86
C HIS A 87 -6.68 26.77 27.05
N ALA A 88 -7.12 25.51 27.09
CA ALA A 88 -6.22 24.37 27.13
C ALA A 88 -5.48 24.22 25.79
N THR A 89 -4.21 24.66 25.75
CA THR A 89 -3.28 24.24 24.71
C THR A 89 -3.14 22.72 24.76
N ARG A 90 -3.75 22.01 23.80
CA ARG A 90 -3.52 20.57 23.66
C ARG A 90 -2.06 20.36 23.31
N SER A 91 -1.28 19.88 24.28
CA SER A 91 0.16 19.59 24.10
C SER A 91 0.47 18.63 22.95
N TYR A 92 -0.54 17.90 22.45
CA TYR A 92 -0.42 16.87 21.42
C TYR A 92 -1.14 17.23 20.12
N GLY A 93 -1.42 18.51 19.87
CA GLY A 93 -2.02 18.99 18.62
C GLY A 93 -3.41 18.40 18.33
N PRO A 94 -3.73 18.00 17.08
CA PRO A 94 -5.06 17.50 16.71
C PRO A 94 -5.37 16.11 17.29
N TYR A 95 -4.42 15.47 17.97
CA TYR A 95 -4.55 14.09 18.44
C TYR A 95 -5.24 14.00 19.81
N ARG A 96 -6.06 12.95 19.99
CA ARG A 96 -6.83 12.70 21.23
C ARG A 96 -5.97 12.30 22.44
N SER A 97 -4.73 11.86 22.20
CA SER A 97 -3.79 11.43 23.23
C SER A 97 -2.36 11.43 22.68
N ARG A 98 -1.38 11.42 23.59
CA ARG A 98 0.04 11.26 23.26
C ARG A 98 0.31 9.96 22.49
N GLU A 99 -0.29 8.86 22.92
CA GLU A 99 -0.17 7.56 22.23
C GLU A 99 -0.69 7.62 20.79
N ALA A 100 -1.81 8.34 20.55
CA ALA A 100 -2.35 8.50 19.21
C ALA A 100 -1.41 9.33 18.31
N MET A 101 -0.78 10.36 18.86
CA MET A 101 0.24 11.17 18.16
C MET A 101 1.46 10.32 17.82
N GLU A 102 2.06 9.63 18.79
CA GLU A 102 3.23 8.78 18.59
C GLU A 102 2.96 7.65 17.57
N LYS A 103 1.74 7.07 17.59
CA LYS A 103 1.32 6.09 16.58
C LYS A 103 1.23 6.70 15.19
N ALA A 104 0.71 7.92 15.06
CA ALA A 104 0.62 8.64 13.80
C ALA A 104 2.01 8.99 13.25
N GLU A 105 2.93 9.44 14.10
CA GLU A 105 4.32 9.73 13.77
C GLU A 105 5.05 8.47 13.27
N ARG A 106 4.95 7.35 13.99
CA ARG A 106 5.52 6.06 13.55
C ARG A 106 4.95 5.61 12.20
N ALA A 107 3.65 5.81 11.98
CA ALA A 107 3.02 5.50 10.70
C ALA A 107 3.53 6.42 9.57
N ALA A 108 3.73 7.70 9.86
CA ALA A 108 4.32 8.66 8.91
C ALA A 108 5.77 8.29 8.57
N ALA A 109 6.59 7.95 9.56
CA ALA A 109 7.97 7.49 9.37
C ALA A 109 8.03 6.23 8.50
N ARG A 110 7.16 5.23 8.77
CA ARG A 110 7.06 4.02 7.94
C ARG A 110 6.64 4.32 6.49
N ARG A 111 5.71 5.26 6.28
CA ARG A 111 5.32 5.70 4.93
C ARG A 111 6.48 6.38 4.22
N ALA A 112 7.22 7.26 4.90
CA ALA A 112 8.39 7.93 4.35
C ALA A 112 9.50 6.95 3.95
N ALA A 113 9.80 5.96 4.82
CA ALA A 113 10.78 4.92 4.52
C ALA A 113 10.39 4.09 3.29
N ARG A 114 9.11 3.68 3.19
CA ARG A 114 8.60 2.97 2.00
C ARG A 114 8.68 3.82 0.73
N ALA A 115 8.39 5.11 0.82
CA ALA A 115 8.50 6.03 -0.31
C ALA A 115 9.95 6.20 -0.77
N ALA A 116 10.91 6.23 0.16
CA ALA A 116 12.34 6.27 -0.16
C ALA A 116 12.77 5.02 -0.95
N VAL A 117 12.39 3.82 -0.48
CA VAL A 117 12.66 2.57 -1.22
C VAL A 117 12.01 2.60 -2.61
N SER A 118 10.78 3.10 -2.73
CA SER A 118 10.13 3.23 -4.05
C SER A 118 10.84 4.22 -4.98
N ARG A 119 11.50 5.26 -4.45
CA ARG A 119 12.35 6.17 -5.24
C ARG A 119 13.63 5.48 -5.72
N GLU A 120 14.28 4.70 -4.87
CA GLU A 120 15.45 3.88 -5.26
C GLU A 120 15.07 2.86 -6.35
N MET A 121 13.91 2.21 -6.22
CA MET A 121 13.38 1.33 -7.27
C MET A 121 13.17 2.07 -8.59
N ARG A 122 12.75 3.34 -8.53
CA ARG A 122 12.56 4.18 -9.73
C ARG A 122 13.90 4.50 -10.39
N GLU A 123 14.94 4.83 -9.64
CA GLU A 123 16.28 5.07 -10.18
C GLU A 123 16.82 3.83 -10.91
N LEU A 124 16.69 2.65 -10.30
CA LEU A 124 17.06 1.37 -10.94
C LEU A 124 16.26 1.11 -12.22
N TYR A 125 14.96 1.40 -12.17
CA TYR A 125 14.09 1.25 -13.32
C TYR A 125 14.53 2.17 -14.45
N GLU A 126 14.70 3.47 -14.17
CA GLU A 126 15.14 4.48 -15.15
C GLU A 126 16.52 4.14 -15.73
N ALA A 127 17.43 3.59 -14.92
CA ALA A 127 18.76 3.13 -15.34
C ALA A 127 18.76 1.91 -16.28
N GLY A 128 17.63 1.24 -16.48
CA GLY A 128 17.52 0.15 -17.46
C GLY A 128 16.90 -1.12 -16.90
N MET A 129 16.94 -1.31 -15.57
CA MET A 129 16.53 -2.55 -14.94
C MET A 129 15.03 -2.83 -15.11
N SER A 130 14.68 -4.08 -15.38
CA SER A 130 13.29 -4.50 -15.50
C SER A 130 12.61 -4.62 -14.13
N THR A 131 11.28 -4.58 -14.10
CA THR A 131 10.51 -4.78 -12.86
C THR A 131 10.71 -6.16 -12.24
N VAL A 132 11.08 -7.17 -13.04
CA VAL A 132 11.39 -8.53 -12.59
C VAL A 132 12.74 -8.57 -11.86
N GLU A 133 13.78 -7.94 -12.42
CA GLU A 133 15.11 -7.86 -11.81
C GLU A 133 15.08 -7.04 -10.52
N ILE A 134 14.38 -5.90 -10.53
CA ILE A 134 14.15 -5.10 -9.32
C ILE A 134 13.41 -5.95 -8.28
N GLY A 135 12.39 -6.71 -8.68
CA GLY A 135 11.63 -7.57 -7.77
C GLY A 135 12.52 -8.57 -7.05
N LYS A 136 13.36 -9.29 -7.79
CA LYS A 136 14.34 -10.23 -7.23
C LYS A 136 15.28 -9.55 -6.24
N ARG A 137 15.79 -8.36 -6.56
CA ARG A 137 16.72 -7.61 -5.71
C ARG A 137 16.11 -7.22 -4.36
N TYR A 138 14.82 -6.89 -4.33
CA TYR A 138 14.13 -6.45 -3.12
C TYR A 138 13.26 -7.55 -2.47
N GLY A 139 13.32 -8.79 -2.98
CA GLY A 139 12.51 -9.90 -2.47
C GLY A 139 11.00 -9.69 -2.64
N ILE A 140 10.57 -8.98 -3.69
CA ILE A 140 9.15 -8.75 -3.99
C ILE A 140 8.82 -9.15 -5.43
N ASP A 141 7.55 -9.41 -5.69
CA ASP A 141 7.10 -9.75 -7.04
C ASP A 141 7.09 -8.52 -7.97
N ALA A 142 7.16 -8.76 -9.28
CA ALA A 142 7.22 -7.70 -10.29
C ALA A 142 5.96 -6.80 -10.31
N SER A 143 4.80 -7.31 -9.90
CA SER A 143 3.58 -6.51 -9.76
C SER A 143 3.66 -5.58 -8.55
N GLY A 144 4.28 -6.05 -7.46
CA GLY A 144 4.65 -5.26 -6.29
C GLY A 144 5.58 -4.11 -6.62
N VAL A 145 6.61 -4.35 -7.44
CA VAL A 145 7.48 -3.28 -7.97
C VAL A 145 6.69 -2.28 -8.81
N SER A 146 5.91 -2.77 -9.77
CA SER A 146 5.12 -1.91 -10.67
C SER A 146 4.17 -0.98 -9.91
N ARG A 147 3.52 -1.48 -8.86
CA ARG A 147 2.66 -0.69 -7.97
C ARG A 147 3.44 0.41 -7.24
N ARG A 148 4.63 0.10 -6.71
CA ARG A 148 5.49 1.07 -6.02
C ARG A 148 6.00 2.16 -6.96
N LEU A 149 6.41 1.79 -8.18
CA LEU A 149 6.84 2.73 -9.21
C LEU A 149 5.73 3.72 -9.58
N ARG A 150 4.48 3.25 -9.73
CA ARG A 150 3.33 4.12 -9.99
C ARG A 150 3.04 5.08 -8.83
N GLN A 151 3.18 4.62 -7.58
CA GLN A 151 2.97 5.45 -6.38
C GLN A 151 3.94 6.64 -6.31
N VAL A 152 5.14 6.51 -6.87
CA VAL A 152 6.13 7.60 -6.95
C VAL A 152 6.09 8.35 -8.30
N GLY A 153 5.02 8.18 -9.08
CA GLY A 153 4.79 8.91 -10.33
C GLY A 153 5.68 8.46 -11.49
N THR A 154 6.25 7.25 -11.43
CA THR A 154 7.09 6.74 -12.52
C THR A 154 6.24 6.50 -13.77
N ARG A 155 6.62 7.11 -14.89
CA ARG A 155 6.07 6.75 -16.20
C ARG A 155 6.61 5.39 -16.59
N MET A 156 5.74 4.38 -16.59
CA MET A 156 6.11 3.03 -17.00
C MET A 156 6.53 3.05 -18.48
N ARG A 157 7.63 2.35 -18.79
CA ARG A 157 8.00 2.01 -20.16
C ARG A 157 6.83 1.27 -20.81
N PRO A 158 6.53 1.54 -22.09
CA PRO A 158 5.50 0.82 -22.80
C PRO A 158 5.81 -0.68 -22.67
N ARG A 159 4.76 -1.50 -22.46
CA ARG A 159 4.93 -2.93 -22.67
C ARG A 159 5.36 -3.06 -24.12
N ASN A 160 6.56 -3.60 -24.35
CA ASN A 160 6.86 -4.12 -25.67
C ASN A 160 5.83 -5.22 -25.92
N ASN A 161 4.78 -4.87 -26.67
CA ASN A 161 3.86 -5.85 -27.22
C ASN A 161 4.50 -6.58 -28.40
N SER A 162 5.78 -6.30 -28.70
CA SER A 162 6.65 -7.17 -29.49
C SER A 162 6.95 -8.43 -28.68
N SER A 163 5.98 -9.33 -28.70
CA SER A 163 6.18 -10.71 -29.11
C SER A 163 7.62 -11.12 -29.40
N ARG A 164 8.46 -11.33 -28.38
CA ARG A 164 9.63 -12.21 -28.56
C ARG A 164 9.18 -13.63 -28.96
N SER A 165 7.88 -13.93 -28.80
CA SER A 165 7.24 -15.21 -29.09
C SER A 165 6.51 -15.33 -30.43
N ASP A 166 6.12 -14.23 -31.07
CA ASP A 166 5.32 -14.31 -32.30
C ASP A 166 6.20 -14.05 -33.52
N PRO A 167 6.06 -14.85 -34.59
CA PRO A 167 6.83 -14.66 -35.82
C PRO A 167 6.62 -13.27 -36.41
N SER A 168 7.71 -12.68 -36.89
CA SER A 168 7.69 -11.41 -37.63
C SER A 168 6.78 -11.51 -38.87
N GLN A 169 6.28 -10.39 -39.38
CA GLN A 169 5.39 -10.41 -40.55
C GLN A 169 6.05 -11.07 -41.77
N SER A 170 7.36 -10.86 -41.99
CA SER A 170 8.10 -11.52 -43.08
C SER A 170 8.23 -13.03 -42.85
N THR A 171 8.45 -13.47 -41.60
CA THR A 171 8.44 -14.90 -41.23
C THR A 171 7.07 -15.52 -41.52
N ARG A 172 5.97 -14.83 -41.17
CA ARG A 172 4.61 -15.29 -41.47
C ARG A 172 4.39 -15.43 -42.98
N GLN A 173 4.81 -14.42 -43.75
CA GLN A 173 4.70 -14.44 -45.21
C GLN A 173 5.48 -15.62 -45.83
N ALA A 174 6.67 -15.93 -45.33
CA ALA A 174 7.45 -17.08 -45.79
C ALA A 174 6.72 -18.41 -45.53
N VAL A 175 6.14 -18.59 -44.32
CA VAL A 175 5.33 -19.76 -43.99
C VAL A 175 4.08 -19.85 -44.89
N HIS A 176 3.39 -18.74 -45.11
CA HIS A 176 2.21 -18.68 -45.98
C HIS A 176 2.54 -19.01 -47.45
N ALA A 177 3.67 -18.51 -47.94
CA ALA A 177 4.16 -18.78 -49.29
C ALA A 177 4.53 -20.25 -49.46
N ARG A 178 5.30 -20.82 -48.52
CA ARG A 178 5.64 -22.25 -48.48
C ARG A 178 4.41 -23.13 -48.50
N SER A 179 3.40 -22.79 -47.70
CA SER A 179 2.19 -23.61 -47.60
C SER A 179 1.20 -23.38 -48.75
N HIS A 180 1.47 -22.42 -49.65
CA HIS A 180 0.54 -21.96 -50.68
C HIS A 180 -0.85 -21.60 -50.13
N MET A 181 -0.88 -20.98 -48.94
CA MET A 181 -2.13 -20.70 -48.22
C MET A 181 -3.00 -21.95 -48.00
N ARG A 182 -2.38 -23.11 -47.80
CA ARG A 182 -3.06 -24.36 -47.41
C ARG A 182 -2.60 -24.80 -46.03
N CYS A 183 -3.49 -25.47 -45.31
CA CYS A 183 -3.18 -26.14 -44.06
C CYS A 183 -2.15 -27.24 -44.33
N GLU A 184 -1.00 -27.19 -43.68
CA GLU A 184 0.11 -28.12 -43.88
C GLU A 184 -0.21 -29.54 -43.37
N ARG A 185 -1.28 -29.70 -42.56
CA ARG A 185 -1.79 -31.02 -42.15
C ARG A 185 -2.85 -31.58 -43.11
N CYS A 186 -4.01 -30.94 -43.22
CA CYS A 186 -5.16 -31.49 -43.96
C CYS A 186 -5.28 -31.00 -45.41
N GLY A 187 -4.53 -29.95 -45.79
CA GLY A 187 -4.54 -29.41 -47.14
C GLY A 187 -5.70 -28.47 -47.48
N SER A 188 -6.56 -28.14 -46.52
CA SER A 188 -7.65 -27.17 -46.71
C SER A 188 -7.11 -25.78 -47.04
N SER A 189 -7.85 -25.03 -47.87
CA SER A 189 -7.50 -23.63 -48.19
C SER A 189 -7.66 -22.73 -46.96
N LEU A 190 -6.68 -21.84 -46.75
CA LEU A 190 -6.60 -20.84 -45.68
C LEU A 190 -6.72 -19.41 -46.23
N VAL A 191 -7.15 -19.26 -47.50
CA VAL A 191 -7.33 -17.95 -48.13
C VAL A 191 -8.44 -17.15 -47.44
N TRP A 192 -9.51 -17.85 -47.04
CA TRP A 192 -10.71 -17.25 -46.45
C TRP A 192 -10.88 -17.56 -44.96
N ASP A 193 -10.28 -18.66 -44.50
CA ASP A 193 -10.28 -19.08 -43.10
C ASP A 193 -8.90 -18.76 -42.54
N HIS A 194 -8.82 -17.85 -41.57
CA HIS A 194 -7.55 -17.33 -41.06
C HIS A 194 -6.70 -18.46 -40.45
N GLY A 195 -5.73 -18.94 -41.23
CA GLY A 195 -4.77 -19.93 -40.76
C GLY A 195 -3.95 -19.42 -39.56
N GLU A 196 -3.66 -20.33 -38.64
CA GLU A 196 -2.85 -20.07 -37.46
C GLU A 196 -1.45 -20.64 -37.67
N ILE A 197 -0.44 -19.92 -37.18
CA ILE A 197 0.94 -20.41 -37.15
C ILE A 197 1.18 -21.14 -35.85
N HIS A 198 1.50 -22.41 -35.96
CA HIS A 198 1.80 -23.32 -34.87
C HIS A 198 3.32 -23.52 -34.74
N HIS A 199 3.84 -23.45 -33.51
CA HIS A 199 5.23 -23.81 -33.22
C HIS A 199 5.32 -25.30 -32.89
N ARG A 200 6.12 -26.06 -33.64
CA ARG A 200 6.34 -27.50 -33.38
C ARG A 200 7.01 -27.71 -32.02
N ARG A 201 7.97 -26.85 -31.67
CA ARG A 201 8.64 -26.78 -30.37
C ARG A 201 8.06 -25.61 -29.56
N HIS A 202 7.41 -25.94 -28.44
CA HIS A 202 6.72 -24.96 -27.61
C HIS A 202 7.64 -23.95 -26.92
N ARG A 203 7.04 -22.80 -26.63
CA ARG A 203 7.66 -21.58 -26.07
C ARG A 203 8.42 -21.76 -24.76
N SER A 204 8.13 -22.79 -23.98
CA SER A 204 8.80 -23.10 -22.70
C SER A 204 10.20 -23.72 -22.88
N GLN A 205 10.59 -24.10 -24.10
CA GLN A 205 11.81 -24.86 -24.39
C GLN A 205 12.83 -24.09 -25.22
N GLY A 206 12.68 -22.76 -25.31
CA GLY A 206 13.44 -21.88 -26.21
C GLY A 206 12.64 -21.62 -27.48
N VAL A 207 12.12 -20.40 -27.62
CA VAL A 207 11.39 -19.98 -28.83
C VAL A 207 12.41 -19.69 -29.93
N ASP A 208 12.47 -20.54 -30.95
CA ASP A 208 12.97 -20.12 -32.25
C ASP A 208 11.78 -19.93 -33.21
N ASN A 209 11.75 -18.76 -33.87
CA ASN A 209 10.83 -18.49 -34.98
C ASN A 209 11.46 -18.93 -36.31
N SER A 210 12.29 -19.99 -36.27
CA SER A 210 12.88 -20.60 -37.44
C SER A 210 11.77 -21.19 -38.31
N LEU A 211 11.90 -21.10 -39.64
CA LEU A 211 10.83 -21.55 -40.53
C LEU A 211 10.59 -23.06 -40.42
N SER A 212 11.60 -23.85 -40.03
CA SER A 212 11.47 -25.27 -39.74
C SER A 212 10.60 -25.58 -38.51
N ASN A 213 10.51 -24.65 -37.56
CA ASN A 213 9.73 -24.79 -36.34
C ASN A 213 8.28 -24.29 -36.48
N LEU A 214 7.94 -23.61 -37.58
CA LEU A 214 6.62 -23.03 -37.78
C LEU A 214 5.80 -23.84 -38.77
N LEU A 215 4.52 -24.06 -38.48
CA LEU A 215 3.56 -24.70 -39.36
C LEU A 215 2.32 -23.84 -39.58
N HIS A 216 1.74 -23.88 -40.77
CA HIS A 216 0.51 -23.18 -41.12
C HIS A 216 -0.70 -24.13 -41.04
N LEU A 217 -1.56 -23.96 -40.05
CA LEU A 217 -2.67 -24.87 -39.76
C LEU A 217 -4.02 -24.14 -39.77
N CYS A 218 -5.10 -24.82 -40.19
CA CYS A 218 -6.46 -24.34 -39.90
C CYS A 218 -6.78 -24.52 -38.40
N GLY A 219 -7.76 -23.78 -37.88
CA GLY A 219 -8.12 -23.82 -36.46
C GLY A 219 -8.46 -25.23 -35.94
N SER A 220 -9.12 -26.06 -36.75
CA SER A 220 -9.43 -27.45 -36.36
C SER A 220 -8.19 -28.34 -36.26
N CYS A 221 -7.23 -28.17 -37.18
CA CYS A 221 -5.97 -28.91 -37.14
C CYS A 221 -5.06 -28.41 -36.02
N HIS A 222 -5.01 -27.10 -35.80
CA HIS A 222 -4.27 -26.50 -34.70
C HIS A 222 -4.80 -27.00 -33.35
N GLY A 223 -6.12 -26.95 -33.13
CA GLY A 223 -6.75 -27.49 -31.93
C GLY A 223 -6.52 -29.00 -31.73
N TRP A 224 -6.50 -29.79 -32.80
CA TRP A 224 -6.17 -31.22 -32.71
C TRP A 224 -4.72 -31.45 -32.26
N VAL A 225 -3.75 -30.68 -32.75
CA VAL A 225 -2.34 -30.81 -32.36
C VAL A 225 -2.16 -30.52 -30.88
N GLU A 226 -2.77 -29.44 -30.37
CA GLU A 226 -2.76 -29.07 -28.95
C GLU A 226 -3.42 -30.14 -28.06
N ALA A 227 -4.51 -30.77 -28.53
CA ALA A 227 -5.21 -31.79 -27.78
C ALA A 227 -4.56 -33.20 -27.84
N ASN A 228 -3.66 -33.45 -28.82
CA ASN A 228 -3.11 -34.79 -29.09
C ASN A 228 -1.57 -34.76 -29.24
N PRO A 229 -0.80 -34.30 -28.24
CA PRO A 229 0.64 -34.08 -28.37
C PRO A 229 1.43 -35.35 -28.73
N GLY A 230 1.01 -36.53 -28.26
CA GLY A 230 1.65 -37.80 -28.62
C GLY A 230 1.48 -38.17 -30.10
N ALA A 231 0.26 -38.07 -30.63
CA ALA A 231 0.00 -38.33 -32.05
C ALA A 231 0.60 -37.24 -32.95
N ALA A 232 0.57 -35.98 -32.50
CA ALA A 232 1.22 -34.88 -33.18
C ALA A 232 2.75 -35.06 -33.23
N HIS A 233 3.37 -35.55 -32.15
CA HIS A 233 4.81 -35.86 -32.10
C HIS A 233 5.18 -36.97 -33.07
N MET A 234 4.39 -38.05 -33.12
CA MET A 234 4.58 -39.13 -34.09
C MET A 234 4.50 -38.67 -35.55
N LEU A 235 3.83 -37.56 -35.84
CA LEU A 235 3.70 -36.98 -37.17
C LEU A 235 4.62 -35.77 -37.40
N GLY A 236 5.47 -35.44 -36.42
CA GLY A 236 6.40 -34.30 -36.47
C GLY A 236 5.76 -32.93 -36.29
N PHE A 237 4.47 -32.83 -35.97
CA PHE A 237 3.77 -31.56 -35.68
C PHE A 237 4.09 -31.01 -34.29
N TRP A 238 4.58 -31.87 -33.39
CA TRP A 238 4.98 -31.52 -32.03
C TRP A 238 6.39 -32.04 -31.79
N LEU A 239 7.24 -31.30 -31.07
CA LEU A 239 8.60 -31.68 -30.74
C LEU A 239 8.83 -31.74 -29.22
N ARG A 240 9.63 -32.70 -28.78
CA ARG A 240 10.07 -32.87 -27.40
C ARG A 240 11.30 -32.03 -27.12
N HIS A 241 11.61 -31.90 -25.83
CA HIS A 241 12.79 -31.16 -25.39
C HIS A 241 14.07 -31.77 -25.97
N GLY A 242 14.86 -30.93 -26.64
CA GLY A 242 16.14 -31.31 -27.26
C GLY A 242 16.04 -31.69 -28.74
N GLU A 243 14.83 -31.94 -29.26
CA GLU A 243 14.63 -32.18 -30.70
C GLU A 243 14.84 -30.86 -31.50
N GLN A 244 15.46 -30.98 -32.67
CA GLN A 244 15.76 -29.87 -33.55
C GLN A 244 14.75 -29.86 -34.70
N SER A 245 14.02 -28.76 -34.87
CA SER A 245 12.97 -28.62 -35.89
C SER A 245 13.47 -28.89 -37.31
N ALA A 246 14.66 -28.39 -37.65
CA ALA A 246 15.27 -28.58 -38.95
C ALA A 246 15.76 -30.02 -39.21
N ALA A 247 15.95 -30.83 -38.17
CA ALA A 247 16.42 -32.21 -38.27
C ALA A 247 15.30 -33.25 -38.09
N THR A 248 14.13 -32.85 -37.60
CA THR A 248 12.99 -33.75 -37.39
C THR A 248 12.00 -33.62 -38.56
N PRO A 249 11.74 -34.71 -39.32
CA PRO A 249 10.73 -34.71 -40.37
C PRO A 249 9.33 -34.43 -39.86
N VAL A 250 8.45 -33.97 -40.75
CA VAL A 250 7.02 -33.74 -40.49
C VAL A 250 6.20 -34.32 -41.64
N TRP A 251 5.04 -34.91 -41.31
CA TRP A 251 4.16 -35.53 -42.29
C TRP A 251 3.24 -34.49 -42.93
N LEU A 252 3.60 -34.01 -44.12
CA LEU A 252 2.82 -33.02 -44.86
C LEU A 252 2.15 -33.67 -46.07
N TRP A 253 0.83 -33.52 -46.17
CA TRP A 253 0.03 -33.92 -47.35
C TRP A 253 0.31 -35.33 -47.89
N GLY A 254 0.56 -36.30 -47.01
CA GLY A 254 0.77 -37.71 -47.40
C GLY A 254 2.21 -38.13 -47.63
N ARG A 255 3.20 -37.29 -47.29
CA ARG A 255 4.62 -37.62 -47.38
C ARG A 255 5.42 -37.08 -46.20
N TRP A 256 6.53 -37.75 -45.88
CA TRP A 256 7.53 -37.26 -44.94
C TRP A 256 8.42 -36.23 -45.61
N VAL A 257 8.55 -35.06 -44.97
CA VAL A 257 9.41 -33.99 -45.44
C VAL A 257 10.21 -33.38 -44.30
N GLN A 258 11.36 -32.83 -44.62
CA GLN A 258 12.17 -32.04 -43.71
C GLN A 258 12.04 -30.57 -44.09
N LEU A 259 11.71 -29.73 -43.11
CA LEU A 259 11.63 -28.29 -43.28
C LEU A 259 12.96 -27.67 -42.88
N ASP A 260 13.55 -26.84 -43.73
CA ASP A 260 14.74 -26.08 -43.37
C ASP A 260 14.39 -24.68 -42.82
N ASP A 261 15.39 -24.00 -42.28
CA ASP A 261 15.23 -22.66 -41.69
C ASP A 261 15.06 -21.55 -42.74
N ASN A 262 15.26 -21.85 -44.01
CA ASN A 262 14.98 -20.96 -45.14
C ASN A 262 13.54 -21.10 -45.66
N GLY A 263 12.78 -22.08 -45.15
CA GLY A 263 11.40 -22.32 -45.53
C GLY A 263 11.23 -23.27 -46.72
N HIS A 264 12.28 -23.98 -47.13
CA HIS A 264 12.16 -25.01 -48.16
C HIS A 264 11.69 -26.35 -47.58
N ILE A 265 11.08 -27.13 -48.46
CA ILE A 265 10.60 -28.49 -48.17
C ILE A 265 11.54 -29.46 -48.89
N HIS A 266 12.18 -30.35 -48.14
CA HIS A 266 13.02 -31.41 -48.67
C HIS A 266 12.30 -32.75 -48.47
N GLU A 267 12.17 -33.56 -49.52
CA GLU A 267 11.59 -34.91 -49.37
C GLU A 267 12.56 -35.80 -48.60
N VAL A 268 12.00 -36.63 -47.71
CA VAL A 268 12.76 -37.63 -46.96
C VAL A 268 12.28 -38.99 -47.44
N GLU A 269 13.19 -39.82 -47.93
CA GLU A 269 12.85 -41.20 -48.28
C GLU A 269 12.41 -41.95 -47.01
N ALA A 270 11.30 -42.69 -47.11
CA ALA A 270 10.84 -43.53 -46.02
C ALA A 270 11.89 -44.61 -45.78
N ALA A 271 12.51 -44.60 -44.59
CA ALA A 271 13.32 -45.70 -44.09
C ALA A 271 12.44 -46.93 -43.82
#